data_AF-A0A359FU44-F1
#
_entry.id   AF-A0A359FU44-F1
#
_cell.length_a   1.000
_cell.length_b   1.000
_cell.length_c   1.000
_cell.angle_alpha   90.00
_cell.angle_beta   90.00
_cell.angle_gamma   90.00
#
_symmetry.space_group_name_H-M   'P 1'
#
loop_
_entity.id
_entity.type
_entity.pdbx_description
1 polymer ?
#
loop_
_entity_poly.entity_id
_entity_poly.type
_entity_poly.pdbx_seq_one_letter_code
_entity_poly.pdbx_strand_id
1 'polypeptide(L)' 'MSKVIISSFEELEKLIGHDLGVSEYHQFTQEQINLFADATLDHQWIHIDSQRATKESPFGNTIAHGYLTL' A
#
# COMPACT_ATOMS: atom_id res chain seq x y z
N MET A 1 15.46 -9.35 -8.69
CA MET A 1 14.64 -10.58 -8.82
C MET A 1 14.37 -10.86 -10.29
N SER A 2 14.43 -12.12 -10.75
CA SER A 2 14.05 -12.47 -12.13
C SER A 2 12.53 -12.37 -12.30
N LYS A 3 12.08 -11.60 -13.29
CA LYS A 3 10.66 -11.40 -13.55
C LYS A 3 10.03 -12.69 -14.08
N VAL A 4 8.97 -13.18 -13.42
CA VAL A 4 8.14 -14.26 -13.95
C VAL A 4 7.25 -13.68 -15.06
N ILE A 5 7.34 -14.25 -16.27
CA ILE A 5 6.51 -13.86 -17.42
C ILE A 5 5.53 -15.00 -17.66
N ILE A 6 4.25 -14.68 -17.65
CA ILE A 6 3.14 -15.62 -17.85
C ILE A 6 2.39 -15.14 -19.07
N SER A 7 2.36 -15.94 -20.13
CA SER A 7 1.88 -15.55 -21.45
C SER A 7 0.51 -16.16 -21.80
N SER A 8 0.02 -17.09 -20.98
CA SER A 8 -1.31 -17.68 -21.15
C SER A 8 -1.95 -18.11 -19.83
N PHE A 9 -3.25 -18.41 -19.86
CA PHE A 9 -3.98 -18.94 -18.72
C PHE A 9 -3.46 -20.33 -18.30
N GLU A 10 -3.13 -21.19 -19.26
CA GLU A 10 -2.58 -22.52 -19.00
C GLU A 10 -1.18 -22.47 -18.36
N GLU A 11 -0.40 -21.42 -18.65
CA GLU A 11 0.87 -21.16 -17.94
C GLU A 11 0.62 -20.70 -16.49
N LEU A 12 -0.40 -19.87 -16.27
CA LEU A 12 -0.79 -19.41 -14.93
C LEU A 12 -1.30 -20.56 -14.04
N GLU A 13 -2.17 -21.43 -14.57
CA GLU A 13 -2.72 -22.57 -13.82
C GLU A 13 -1.64 -23.52 -13.30
N LYS A 14 -0.56 -23.70 -14.07
CA LYS A 14 0.59 -24.54 -13.65
C LYS A 14 1.35 -23.97 -12.44
N LEU A 15 1.10 -22.71 -12.07
CA LEU A 15 1.76 -22.04 -10.95
C LEU A 15 0.92 -22.07 -9.65
N ILE A 16 -0.24 -22.74 -9.64
CA ILE A 16 -1.02 -22.91 -8.40
C ILE A 16 -0.17 -23.61 -7.34
N GLY A 17 -0.02 -22.96 -6.18
CA GLY A 17 0.80 -23.44 -5.08
C GLY A 17 2.30 -23.11 -5.19
N HIS A 18 2.73 -22.41 -6.25
CA HIS A 18 4.11 -21.94 -6.40
C HIS A 18 4.27 -20.49 -5.93
N ASP A 19 5.43 -20.18 -5.32
CA ASP A 19 5.84 -18.82 -5.00
C ASP A 19 6.24 -18.06 -6.27
N LEU A 20 5.74 -16.83 -6.45
CA LEU A 20 6.01 -15.99 -7.62
C LEU A 20 7.11 -14.94 -7.38
N GLY A 21 7.71 -14.95 -6.19
CA GLY A 21 8.70 -14.00 -5.73
C GLY A 21 8.12 -12.90 -4.83
N VAL A 22 9.05 -12.13 -4.26
CA VAL A 22 8.81 -10.98 -3.39
C VAL A 22 9.12 -9.70 -4.17
N SER A 23 8.30 -8.66 -4.02
CA SER A 23 8.59 -7.36 -4.63
C SER A 23 9.80 -6.68 -3.96
N GLU A 24 10.35 -5.67 -4.62
CA GLU A 24 11.21 -4.71 -3.93
C GLU A 24 10.39 -3.94 -2.87
N TYR A 25 11.07 -3.32 -1.90
CA TYR A 25 10.42 -2.44 -0.94
C TYR A 25 9.75 -1.26 -1.65
N HIS A 26 8.50 -0.98 -1.28
CA HIS A 26 7.76 0.18 -1.74
C HIS A 26 7.64 1.19 -0.61
N GLN A 27 8.14 2.41 -0.83
CA GLN A 27 8.03 3.49 0.14
C GLN A 27 6.73 4.27 -0.10
N PHE A 28 5.85 4.30 0.89
CA PHE A 28 4.70 5.20 0.89
C PHE A 28 5.14 6.64 1.20
N THR A 29 4.70 7.57 0.36
CA THR A 29 4.88 9.01 0.60
C THR A 29 3.60 9.61 1.19
N GLN A 30 3.72 10.72 1.91
CA GLN A 30 2.54 11.45 2.40
C GLN A 30 1.64 11.93 1.25
N GLU A 31 2.21 12.25 0.09
CA GLU A 31 1.45 12.62 -1.10
C GLU A 31 0.54 11.48 -1.58
N GLN A 32 1.07 10.24 -1.63
CA GLN A 32 0.28 9.07 -2.01
C GLN A 32 -0.83 8.78 -0.98
N ILE A 33 -0.55 8.96 0.31
CA ILE A 33 -1.53 8.83 1.38
C ILE A 33 -2.66 9.85 1.19
N ASN A 34 -2.32 11.12 0.92
CA ASN A 34 -3.30 12.18 0.70
C ASN A 34 -4.14 11.94 -0.56
N LEU A 35 -3.52 11.51 -1.67
CA LEU A 35 -4.25 11.17 -2.90
C LEU A 35 -5.23 10.02 -2.69
N PHE A 36 -4.89 9.05 -1.85
CA PHE A 36 -5.80 7.97 -1.49
C PHE A 36 -6.98 8.48 -0.65
N ALA A 37 -6.75 9.39 0.30
CA ALA A 37 -7.81 10.06 1.05
C ALA A 37 -8.78 10.79 0.11
N ASP A 38 -8.26 11.53 -0.88
CA ASP A 38 -9.09 12.25 -1.86
C ASP A 38 -9.91 11.30 -2.74
N ALA A 39 -9.33 10.17 -3.16
CA ALA A 39 -10.00 9.18 -4.00
C ALA A 39 -11.11 8.41 -3.25
N THR A 40 -10.95 8.22 -1.94
CA THR A 40 -11.83 7.37 -1.12
C THR A 40 -12.75 8.16 -0.17
N LEU A 41 -12.56 9.47 -0.09
CA LEU A 41 -13.22 10.38 0.87
C LEU A 41 -12.93 10.04 2.34
N ASP A 42 -11.88 9.28 2.59
CA ASP A 42 -11.39 8.96 3.93
C ASP A 42 -10.39 10.03 4.39
N HIS A 43 -10.90 11.18 4.82
CA HIS A 43 -10.04 12.26 5.34
C HIS A 43 -9.81 12.14 6.86
N GLN A 44 -9.75 10.90 7.40
CA GLN A 44 -9.48 10.73 8.83
C GLN A 44 -8.11 11.33 9.18
N TRP A 45 -8.08 12.17 10.22
CA TRP A 45 -6.93 13.00 10.58
C TRP A 45 -5.62 12.22 10.81
N ILE A 46 -5.71 10.94 11.20
CA ILE A 46 -4.54 10.07 11.40
C ILE A 46 -3.77 9.80 10.09
N HIS A 47 -4.39 10.05 8.93
CA HIS A 47 -3.78 9.88 7.62
C HIS A 47 -3.22 11.19 7.05
N ILE A 48 -3.93 12.31 7.25
CA ILE A 48 -3.67 13.56 6.52
C ILE A 48 -3.19 14.74 7.36
N ASP A 49 -3.44 14.73 8.68
CA ASP A 49 -3.07 15.85 9.56
C ASP A 49 -1.82 15.50 10.37
N SER A 50 -0.65 15.82 9.80
CA SER A 50 0.64 15.55 10.45
C SER A 50 0.80 16.26 11.79
N GLN A 51 0.32 17.50 11.93
CA GLN A 51 0.48 18.23 13.19
C GLN A 51 -0.32 17.59 14.31
N ARG A 52 -1.57 17.22 14.02
CA ARG A 52 -2.42 16.54 14.97
C ARG A 52 -1.95 15.11 15.23
N ALA A 53 -1.56 14.38 14.20
CA ALA A 53 -1.01 13.03 14.31
C ALA A 53 0.20 12.98 15.24
N THR A 54 1.17 13.88 15.09
CA THR A 54 2.34 13.92 15.99
C THR A 54 1.98 14.23 17.45
N LYS A 55 0.93 15.00 17.71
CA LYS A 55 0.54 15.41 19.07
C LYS A 55 -0.40 14.42 19.76
N GLU A 56 -1.36 13.87 19.03
CA GLU A 56 -2.52 13.14 19.57
C GLU A 56 -2.53 11.65 19.20
N SER A 57 -1.86 11.27 18.11
CA SER A 57 -1.89 9.88 17.64
C SER A 57 -0.99 8.99 18.49
N PRO A 58 -1.43 7.77 18.87
CA PRO A 58 -0.55 6.79 19.50
C PRO A 58 0.61 6.36 18.60
N PHE A 59 0.54 6.64 17.29
CA PHE A 59 1.58 6.33 16.31
C PHE A 59 2.67 7.41 16.21
N GLY A 60 2.46 8.60 16.78
CA GLY A 60 3.42 9.71 16.77
C GLY A 60 3.66 10.37 15.40
N ASN A 61 2.99 9.92 14.34
CA ASN A 61 2.98 10.52 13.01
C ASN A 61 1.73 10.06 12.24
N THR A 62 1.54 10.59 11.02
CA THR A 62 0.56 10.06 10.08
C THR A 62 0.87 8.61 9.72
N ILE A 63 -0.17 7.85 9.44
CA ILE A 63 -0.07 6.47 8.96
C ILE A 63 -0.81 6.34 7.62
N ALA A 64 -0.38 5.38 6.79
CA ALA A 64 -1.11 5.04 5.58
C ALA A 64 -2.51 4.48 5.91
N HIS A 65 -3.43 4.60 4.96
CA HIS A 65 -4.74 3.95 5.04
C HIS A 65 -4.54 2.44 4.98
N GLY A 66 -5.32 1.68 5.77
CA GLY A 66 -5.28 0.21 5.68
C GLY A 66 -5.59 -0.29 4.26
N TYR A 67 -6.58 0.32 3.61
CA TYR A 67 -6.95 -0.01 2.22
C TYR A 67 -5.93 0.42 1.16
N LEU A 68 -4.95 1.27 1.49
CA LEU A 68 -3.83 1.56 0.59
C LEU A 68 -2.80 0.42 0.57
N THR A 69 -2.84 -0.49 1.55
CA THR A 69 -1.90 -1.63 1.63
C THR A 69 -2.47 -2.95 1.09
N LEU A 70 -3.76 -3.01 0.77
CA LEU A 70 -4.47 -4.20 0.29
C LEU A 70 -4.38 -4.34 -1.23
#